data_AF-A0A963KZM2-F1
#
_entry.id   AF-A0A963KZM2-F1
#
_cell.length_a   1.000
_cell.length_b   1.000
_cell.length_c   1.000
_cell.angle_alpha   90.00
_cell.angle_beta   90.00
_cell.angle_gamma   90.00
#
_symmetry.space_group_name_H-M   'P 1'
#
loop_
_entity.id
_entity.type
_entity.pdbx_description
1 polymer ?
#
loop_
_entity_poly.entity_id
_entity_poly.type
_entity_poly.pdbx_seq_one_letter_code
_entity_poly.pdbx_strand_id
1 'polypeptide(L)'
;MSFTKKDRIIQSKSGRTFPELSPSMLSEALAQALKEEFGALASSVKTVARLTNSNERAVRNWFDGKNSPSADNLVILMRHSDQILRTVLELADRRDLVLAVGLSGLRAQLVDVLEAIDGAQSG
;
A
#
# COMPACT_ATOMS: atom_id res chain seq x y z
N MET A 1 33.51 2.58 27.26
CA MET A 1 33.14 1.15 27.22
C MET A 1 33.57 0.60 25.86
N SER A 2 34.52 -0.33 25.83
CA SER A 2 35.08 -0.89 24.58
C SER A 2 34.34 -2.17 24.23
N PHE A 3 33.74 -2.24 23.04
CA PHE A 3 33.10 -3.45 22.52
C PHE A 3 34.15 -4.55 22.34
N THR A 4 33.85 -5.77 22.79
CA THR A 4 34.83 -6.86 22.76
C THR A 4 34.93 -7.42 21.34
N LYS A 5 36.11 -7.89 20.96
CA LYS A 5 36.42 -8.42 19.61
C LYS A 5 35.49 -9.57 19.16
N LYS A 6 34.77 -10.18 20.11
CA LYS A 6 33.78 -11.26 19.87
C LYS A 6 32.43 -10.76 19.36
N ASP A 7 32.10 -9.48 19.54
CA ASP A 7 30.81 -8.91 19.11
C ASP A 7 30.72 -8.76 17.57
N ARG A 8 31.84 -8.89 16.85
CA ARG A 8 31.95 -8.76 15.38
C ARG A 8 31.83 -10.06 14.58
N ILE A 9 31.54 -11.20 15.22
CA ILE A 9 31.59 -12.52 14.56
C ILE A 9 30.19 -13.09 14.26
N ILE A 10 29.13 -12.29 14.42
CA ILE A 10 27.80 -12.67 13.93
C ILE A 10 27.70 -12.28 12.45
N GLN A 11 28.27 -13.11 11.57
CA GLN A 11 27.93 -13.08 10.15
C GLN A 11 26.76 -14.03 9.92
N SER A 12 25.70 -13.53 9.28
CA SER A 12 24.58 -14.38 8.85
C SER A 12 25.12 -15.49 7.95
N LYS A 13 24.75 -16.75 8.23
CA LYS A 13 25.07 -17.87 7.34
C LYS A 13 24.47 -17.59 5.96
N SER A 14 25.30 -17.65 4.92
CA SER A 14 24.88 -17.70 3.51
C SER A 14 23.94 -18.91 3.34
N GLY A 15 22.66 -18.67 3.13
CA GLY A 15 21.66 -19.75 3.07
C GLY A 15 20.21 -19.31 3.20
N ARG A 16 19.96 -18.07 3.64
CA ARG A 16 18.66 -17.40 3.46
C ARG A 16 18.90 -16.07 2.74
N THR A 17 18.83 -16.09 1.42
CA THR A 17 18.69 -14.86 0.64
C THR A 17 17.29 -14.32 0.91
N PHE A 18 17.21 -13.15 1.54
CA PHE A 18 15.95 -12.41 1.60
C PHE A 18 15.53 -12.08 0.16
N PRO A 19 14.23 -12.14 -0.15
CA PRO A 19 13.76 -11.65 -1.44
C PRO A 19 14.20 -10.19 -1.63
N GLU A 20 14.87 -9.90 -2.73
CA GLU A 20 15.32 -8.54 -3.04
C GLU A 20 14.11 -7.72 -3.48
N LEU A 21 13.60 -6.88 -2.59
CA LEU A 21 12.68 -5.81 -2.97
C LEU A 21 13.53 -4.62 -3.42
N SER A 22 13.71 -4.45 -4.73
CA SER A 22 14.40 -3.26 -5.23
C SER A 22 13.54 -2.01 -4.93
N PRO A 23 14.17 -0.86 -4.61
CA PRO A 23 13.42 0.39 -4.42
C PRO A 23 12.57 0.79 -5.65
N SER A 24 13.00 0.39 -6.86
CA SER A 24 12.24 0.61 -8.09
C SER A 24 10.96 -0.23 -8.13
N MET A 25 11.03 -1.50 -7.74
CA MET A 25 9.86 -2.40 -7.72
C MET A 25 8.77 -1.90 -6.78
N LEU A 26 9.13 -1.44 -5.58
CA LEU A 26 8.17 -0.86 -4.64
C LEU A 26 7.53 0.41 -5.22
N SER A 27 8.34 1.30 -5.79
CA SER A 27 7.86 2.58 -6.31
C SER A 27 6.94 2.39 -7.51
N GLU A 28 7.26 1.46 -8.41
CA GLU A 28 6.44 1.11 -9.58
C GLU A 28 5.12 0.46 -9.18
N ALA A 29 5.15 -0.52 -8.26
CA ALA A 29 3.94 -1.19 -7.78
C ALA A 29 2.98 -0.21 -7.08
N LEU A 30 3.51 0.66 -6.22
CA LEU A 30 2.70 1.68 -5.54
C LEU A 30 2.19 2.74 -6.53
N ALA A 31 2.96 3.12 -7.55
CA ALA A 31 2.50 4.03 -8.59
C ALA A 31 1.31 3.45 -9.37
N GLN A 32 1.36 2.17 -9.69
CA GLN A 32 0.27 1.47 -10.37
C GLN A 32 -0.98 1.40 -9.49
N ALA A 33 -0.83 0.99 -8.23
CA ALA A 33 -1.93 0.93 -7.28
C ALA A 33 -2.59 2.30 -7.04
N LEU A 34 -1.80 3.38 -6.96
CA LEU A 34 -2.32 4.75 -6.85
C LEU A 34 -3.16 5.15 -8.06
N LYS A 35 -2.74 4.77 -9.27
CA LYS A 35 -3.49 5.07 -10.51
C LYS A 35 -4.78 4.27 -10.60
N GLU A 36 -4.76 3.02 -10.15
CA GLU A 36 -5.95 2.15 -10.12
C GLU A 36 -6.98 2.67 -9.11
N GLU A 37 -6.54 3.06 -7.92
CA GLU A 37 -7.43 3.51 -6.86
C GLU A 37 -7.98 4.92 -7.10
N PHE A 38 -7.10 5.88 -7.43
CA PHE A 38 -7.45 7.30 -7.45
C PHE A 38 -7.59 7.87 -8.87
N GLY A 39 -7.27 7.08 -9.91
CA GLY A 39 -7.16 7.52 -11.30
C GLY A 39 -5.80 8.17 -11.61
N ALA A 40 -5.58 8.48 -12.89
CA ALA A 40 -4.31 9.02 -13.39
C ALA A 40 -4.34 10.53 -13.71
N LEU A 41 -5.36 11.26 -13.24
CA LEU A 41 -5.55 12.67 -13.55
C LEU A 41 -4.82 13.58 -12.55
N ALA A 42 -4.61 14.85 -12.93
CA ALA A 42 -4.03 15.84 -12.02
C ALA A 42 -4.89 16.05 -10.74
N SER A 43 -6.20 15.85 -10.84
CA SER A 43 -7.11 15.85 -9.68
C SER A 43 -6.80 14.73 -8.70
N SER A 44 -6.41 13.54 -9.18
CA SER A 44 -6.01 12.39 -8.35
C SER A 44 -4.80 12.73 -7.47
N VAL A 45 -3.79 13.39 -8.04
CA VAL A 45 -2.61 13.87 -7.30
C VAL A 45 -3.01 14.83 -6.18
N LYS A 46 -3.95 15.76 -6.44
CA LYS A 46 -4.44 16.70 -5.43
C LYS A 46 -5.20 16.01 -4.31
N THR A 47 -6.03 15.03 -4.65
CA THR A 47 -6.77 14.23 -3.66
C THR A 47 -5.81 13.52 -2.73
N VAL A 48 -4.79 12.84 -3.27
CA VAL A 48 -3.80 12.11 -2.47
C VAL A 48 -2.92 13.05 -1.65
N ALA A 49 -2.53 14.21 -2.21
CA ALA A 49 -1.78 15.25 -1.48
C ALA A 49 -2.56 15.76 -0.26
N ARG A 50 -3.86 16.01 -0.41
CA ARG A 50 -4.72 16.41 0.71
C ARG A 50 -4.88 15.30 1.74
N LEU A 51 -5.07 14.06 1.30
CA LEU A 51 -5.27 12.90 2.16
C LEU A 51 -4.02 12.60 3.02
N THR A 52 -2.84 12.75 2.44
CA THR A 52 -1.55 12.47 3.11
C THR A 52 -0.89 13.72 3.71
N ASN A 53 -1.53 14.89 3.62
CA ASN A 53 -0.96 16.19 3.98
C ASN A 53 0.47 16.40 3.40
N SER A 54 0.68 15.93 2.17
CA SER A 54 1.97 15.95 1.49
C SER A 54 1.97 16.94 0.34
N ASN A 55 3.16 17.39 -0.08
CA ASN A 55 3.26 18.32 -1.20
C ASN A 55 2.93 17.63 -2.54
N GLU A 56 2.26 18.34 -3.46
CA GLU A 56 1.82 17.78 -4.75
C GLU A 56 2.97 17.25 -5.62
N ARG A 57 4.18 17.84 -5.51
CA ARG A 57 5.35 17.38 -6.28
C ARG A 57 5.81 15.98 -5.82
N ALA A 58 5.82 15.73 -4.51
CA ALA A 58 6.15 14.45 -3.93
C ALA A 58 5.12 13.41 -4.34
N VAL A 59 3.83 13.74 -4.22
CA VAL A 59 2.74 12.86 -4.66
C VAL A 59 2.85 12.56 -6.15
N ARG A 60 3.12 13.57 -7.00
CA ARG A 60 3.35 13.33 -8.43
C ARG A 60 4.52 12.37 -8.68
N ASN A 61 5.61 12.49 -7.93
CA ASN A 61 6.71 11.53 -8.02
C ASN A 61 6.30 10.11 -7.62
N TRP A 62 5.34 9.95 -6.70
CA TRP A 62 4.78 8.63 -6.36
C TRP A 62 3.93 8.07 -7.50
N PHE A 63 3.06 8.88 -8.10
CA PHE A 63 2.27 8.49 -9.29
C PHE A 63 3.16 8.17 -10.50
N ASP A 64 4.32 8.84 -10.62
CA ASP A 64 5.29 8.59 -11.68
C ASP A 64 6.22 7.39 -11.37
N GLY A 65 6.15 6.79 -10.18
CA GLY A 65 7.04 5.71 -9.75
C GLY A 65 8.49 6.13 -9.53
N LYS A 66 8.78 7.44 -9.47
CA LYS A 66 10.14 7.98 -9.29
C LYS A 66 10.66 7.76 -7.88
N ASN A 67 9.77 7.89 -6.89
CA ASN A 67 10.06 7.65 -5.47
C ASN A 67 8.85 6.96 -4.83
N SER A 68 9.08 6.15 -3.81
CA SER A 68 8.01 5.64 -2.96
C SER A 68 7.51 6.70 -1.96
N PRO A 69 6.24 6.61 -1.50
CA PRO A 69 5.79 7.31 -0.31
C PRO A 69 6.70 6.99 0.89
N SER A 70 6.84 7.94 1.82
CA SER A 70 7.45 7.63 3.12
C SER A 70 6.62 6.59 3.86
N ALA A 71 7.21 5.91 4.85
CA ALA A 71 6.50 4.92 5.66
C ALA A 71 5.21 5.48 6.27
N ASP A 72 5.25 6.69 6.81
CA ASP A 72 4.08 7.37 7.39
C ASP A 72 2.98 7.59 6.34
N ASN A 73 3.35 8.09 5.16
CA ASN A 73 2.40 8.31 4.07
C ASN A 73 1.84 7.00 3.51
N LEU A 74 2.66 5.94 3.46
CA LEU A 74 2.20 4.61 3.05
C LEU A 74 1.16 4.06 4.04
N VAL A 75 1.38 4.23 5.34
CA VAL A 75 0.40 3.83 6.37
C VAL A 75 -0.90 4.62 6.22
N ILE A 76 -0.83 5.93 5.96
CA ILE A 76 -2.04 6.73 5.70
C ILE A 76 -2.76 6.22 4.44
N LEU A 77 -2.05 5.97 3.35
CA LEU A 77 -2.65 5.43 2.12
C LEU A 77 -3.33 4.07 2.36
N MET A 78 -2.67 3.14 3.05
CA MET A 78 -3.25 1.82 3.37
C MET A 78 -4.50 1.91 4.27
N ARG A 79 -4.64 2.96 5.09
CA ARG A 79 -5.85 3.17 5.90
C ARG A 79 -7.05 3.61 5.07
N HIS A 80 -6.81 4.20 3.90
CA HIS A 80 -7.84 4.77 3.05
C HIS A 80 -8.04 3.99 1.74
N SER A 81 -7.19 3.00 1.45
CA SER A 81 -7.23 2.24 0.22
C SER A 81 -6.85 0.78 0.46
N ASP A 82 -7.84 -0.10 0.28
CA ASP A 82 -7.64 -1.55 0.27
C ASP A 82 -6.71 -1.97 -0.87
N GLN A 83 -6.74 -1.27 -2.01
CA GLN A 83 -5.87 -1.58 -3.15
C GLN A 83 -4.40 -1.38 -2.80
N ILE A 84 -4.06 -0.26 -2.16
CA ILE A 84 -2.69 0.00 -1.69
C ILE A 84 -2.27 -1.04 -0.65
N LEU A 85 -3.15 -1.38 0.30
CA LEU A 85 -2.87 -2.41 1.30
C LEU A 85 -2.60 -3.77 0.65
N ARG A 86 -3.41 -4.19 -0.33
CA ARG A 86 -3.23 -5.45 -1.06
C ARG A 86 -1.90 -5.49 -1.79
N THR A 87 -1.53 -4.42 -2.50
CA THR A 87 -0.22 -4.35 -3.19
C THR A 87 0.94 -4.54 -2.23
N VAL A 88 0.91 -3.90 -1.05
CA VAL A 88 1.97 -4.09 -0.03
C VAL A 88 2.00 -5.53 0.49
N LEU A 89 0.83 -6.14 0.73
CA LEU A 89 0.74 -7.53 1.19
C LEU A 89 1.21 -8.53 0.13
N GLU A 90 0.95 -8.28 -1.14
CA GLU A 90 1.46 -9.08 -2.27
C GLU A 90 2.98 -9.02 -2.36
N LEU A 91 3.56 -7.82 -2.27
CA LEU A 91 5.02 -7.63 -2.23
C LEU A 91 5.66 -8.29 -1.00
N ALA A 92 4.91 -8.40 0.11
CA ALA A 92 5.33 -9.10 1.32
C ALA A 92 5.12 -10.63 1.27
N ASP A 93 4.64 -11.18 0.13
CA ASP A 93 4.22 -12.58 -0.04
C ASP A 93 3.21 -13.05 1.03
N ARG A 94 2.34 -12.15 1.48
CA ARG A 94 1.26 -12.40 2.45
C ARG A 94 -0.08 -12.60 1.76
N ARG A 95 -0.12 -13.55 0.82
CA ARG A 95 -1.29 -13.89 0.00
C ARG A 95 -2.52 -14.30 0.84
N ASP A 96 -2.29 -14.88 2.02
CA ASP A 96 -3.33 -15.19 3.00
C ASP A 96 -4.11 -13.94 3.43
N LEU A 97 -3.40 -12.84 3.67
CA LEU A 97 -4.00 -11.58 4.11
C LEU A 97 -4.66 -10.82 2.96
N VAL A 98 -4.14 -10.92 1.74
CA VAL A 98 -4.76 -10.33 0.53
C VAL A 98 -6.18 -10.86 0.34
N LEU A 99 -6.37 -12.18 0.48
CA LEU A 99 -7.69 -12.82 0.39
C LEU A 99 -8.64 -12.32 1.49
N ALA A 100 -8.14 -12.16 2.72
CA ALA A 100 -8.94 -11.65 3.84
C ALA A 100 -9.44 -10.22 3.61
N VAL A 101 -8.57 -9.33 3.11
CA VAL A 101 -8.95 -7.96 2.71
C VAL A 101 -9.97 -8.00 1.56
N GLY A 102 -9.75 -8.87 0.58
CA GLY A 102 -10.69 -9.20 -0.51
C GLY A 102 -12.11 -9.49 -0.02
N LEU A 103 -12.22 -10.46 0.89
CA LEU A 103 -13.48 -10.92 1.41
C LEU A 103 -14.18 -9.88 2.28
N SER A 104 -13.42 -9.12 3.09
CA SER A 104 -13.97 -8.04 3.89
C SER A 104 -14.60 -6.94 3.01
N GLY A 105 -13.89 -6.53 1.95
CA GLY A 105 -14.39 -5.55 1.00
C GLY A 105 -15.64 -6.03 0.25
N LEU A 106 -15.64 -7.28 -0.23
CA LEU A 106 -16.81 -7.88 -0.88
C LEU A 106 -18.02 -7.93 0.06
N ARG A 107 -17.80 -8.30 1.34
CA ARG A 107 -18.87 -8.31 2.34
C ARG A 107 -19.47 -6.92 2.53
N ALA A 108 -18.65 -5.88 2.64
CA ALA A 108 -19.13 -4.51 2.79
C ALA A 108 -19.98 -4.09 1.58
N GLN A 109 -19.51 -4.34 0.37
CA GLN A 109 -20.28 -4.04 -0.85
C GLN A 109 -21.62 -4.78 -0.92
N LEU A 110 -21.65 -6.06 -0.51
CA LEU A 110 -22.89 -6.84 -0.48
C LEU A 110 -23.88 -6.28 0.56
N VAL A 111 -23.40 -5.82 1.72
CA VAL A 111 -24.23 -5.17 2.73
C VAL A 111 -24.84 -3.88 2.17
N ASP A 112 -24.03 -3.02 1.54
CA ASP A 112 -24.51 -1.77 0.94
C ASP A 112 -25.58 -2.02 -0.13
N VAL A 113 -25.39 -3.05 -0.97
CA VAL A 113 -26.37 -3.44 -2.00
C VAL A 113 -27.67 -3.95 -1.39
N LEU A 114 -27.60 -4.77 -0.33
CA LEU A 114 -28.79 -5.24 0.38
C LEU A 114 -29.57 -4.08 0.99
N GLU A 115 -28.88 -3.14 1.66
CA GLU A 115 -29.51 -1.94 2.21
C GLU A 115 -30.20 -1.09 1.13
N ALA A 116 -29.58 -0.96 -0.05
CA ALA A 116 -30.18 -0.26 -1.18
C ALA A 116 -31.44 -0.96 -1.71
N ILE A 117 -31.45 -2.30 -1.76
CA ILE A 117 -32.62 -3.10 -2.18
C ILE A 117 -33.75 -2.95 -1.17
N ASP A 118 -33.46 -3.09 0.12
CA ASP A 118 -34.45 -2.99 1.20
C ASP A 118 -35.07 -1.59 1.24
N GLY A 119 -34.27 -0.55 1.04
CA GLY A 119 -34.74 0.84 0.92
C GLY A 119 -35.67 1.06 -0.27
N ALA A 120 -35.39 0.43 -1.42
CA ALA A 120 -36.22 0.54 -2.61
C ALA A 120 -37.56 -0.22 -2.52
N GLN A 121 -37.64 -1.25 -1.67
CA GLN A 121 -38.88 -2.02 -1.44
C GLN A 121 -39.80 -1.41 -0.37
N SER A 122 -39.28 -0.47 0.42
CA SER A 122 -39.99 0.14 1.56
C SER A 122 -40.69 1.47 1.23
N GLY A 123 -40.62 1.94 -0.03
CA GLY A 123 -41.28 3.16 -0.53
C GLY A 123 -42.27 2.85 -1.64
#